data_AF-A0A7J2NS21-F1
#
_entry.id   AF-A0A7J2NS21-F1
#
_cell.length_a   1.000
_cell.length_b   1.000
_cell.length_c   1.000
_cell.angle_alpha   90.00
_cell.angle_beta   90.00
_cell.angle_gamma   90.00
#
_symmetry.space_group_name_H-M   'P 1'
#
loop_
_entity.id
_entity.type
_entity.pdbx_description
1 polymer ?
#
loop_
_entity_poly.entity_id
_entity_poly.type
_entity_poly.pdbx_seq_one_letter_code
_entity_poly.pdbx_strand_id
1 'polypeptide(L)'
;MAKFFGVVIDEKRLAVMKGTPLEEKVEPIFGGALKRLVVEVSDDLGQKVIDQFSKARFDARGFIEETPAAFKRLVFKKIAEKKSLGPEVI
;
A
#
# COMPACT_ATOMS: atom_id res chain seq x y z
N MET A 1 14.19 10.24 -1.14
CA MET A 1 14.24 9.09 -0.20
C MET A 1 13.08 8.21 -0.60
N ALA A 2 13.25 6.90 -0.76
CA ALA A 2 12.16 6.03 -1.23
C ALA A 2 10.87 6.29 -0.43
N LYS A 3 9.75 6.47 -1.14
CA LYS A 3 8.42 6.66 -0.55
C LYS A 3 7.63 5.38 -0.65
N PHE A 4 6.73 5.18 0.30
CA PHE A 4 6.02 3.91 0.40
C PHE A 4 4.53 4.13 0.61
N PHE A 5 3.72 3.21 0.11
CA PHE A 5 2.31 3.12 0.46
C PHE A 5 2.02 1.75 1.06
N GLY A 6 1.57 1.72 2.31
CA GLY A 6 1.25 0.50 3.04
C GLY A 6 -0.21 0.11 2.85
N VAL A 7 -0.45 -1.11 2.35
CA VAL A 7 -1.81 -1.68 2.23
C VAL A 7 -1.97 -2.78 3.26
N VAL A 8 -2.76 -2.54 4.32
CA VAL A 8 -3.06 -3.55 5.33
C VAL A 8 -3.79 -4.74 4.70
N ILE A 9 -3.36 -5.95 5.02
CA ILE A 9 -3.91 -7.20 4.51
C ILE A 9 -4.61 -7.93 5.65
N ASP A 10 -5.94 -7.97 5.58
CA ASP A 10 -6.77 -8.85 6.41
C ASP A 10 -6.89 -10.24 5.76
N GLU A 11 -7.59 -11.16 6.43
CA GLU A 11 -7.77 -12.54 5.95
C GLU A 11 -8.50 -12.61 4.60
N LYS A 12 -9.49 -11.72 4.36
CA LYS A 12 -10.23 -11.69 3.10
C LYS A 12 -9.32 -11.24 1.95
N ARG A 13 -8.49 -10.23 2.18
CA ARG A 13 -7.51 -9.73 1.22
C ARG A 13 -6.42 -10.76 0.95
N LEU A 14 -5.96 -11.45 1.99
CA LEU A 14 -4.99 -12.53 1.83
C LEU A 14 -5.55 -13.66 0.97
N ALA A 15 -6.82 -14.05 1.18
CA ALA A 15 -7.47 -15.08 0.39
C ALA A 15 -7.53 -14.76 -1.12
N VAL A 16 -7.68 -13.48 -1.49
CA VAL A 16 -7.68 -13.03 -2.90
C VAL A 16 -6.33 -13.25 -3.59
N MET A 17 -5.23 -13.23 -2.83
CA MET A 17 -3.87 -13.31 -3.36
C MET A 17 -3.22 -14.68 -3.16
N LYS A 18 -3.95 -15.63 -2.55
CA LYS A 18 -3.44 -16.96 -2.23
C LYS A 18 -2.96 -17.68 -3.50
N GLY A 19 -1.76 -18.24 -3.45
CA GLY A 19 -1.13 -18.93 -4.58
C GLY A 19 -0.59 -17.98 -5.67
N THR A 20 -0.51 -16.67 -5.40
CA THR A 20 0.17 -15.71 -6.27
C THR A 20 1.52 -15.28 -5.67
N PRO A 21 2.47 -14.78 -6.49
CA PRO A 21 3.73 -14.24 -5.96
C PRO A 21 3.56 -13.03 -5.02
N LEU A 22 2.36 -12.44 -4.93
CA LEU A 22 2.09 -11.37 -3.97
C LEU A 22 1.99 -11.90 -2.52
N GLU A 23 1.60 -13.16 -2.33
CA GLU A 23 1.47 -13.76 -0.99
C GLU A 23 2.81 -13.77 -0.25
N GLU A 24 3.90 -14.07 -0.96
CA GLU A 24 5.27 -14.08 -0.42
C GLU A 24 5.80 -12.69 -0.06
N LYS A 25 5.18 -11.62 -0.58
CA LYS A 25 5.58 -10.23 -0.33
C LYS A 25 4.83 -9.59 0.85
N VAL A 26 3.93 -10.33 1.49
CA VAL A 26 3.17 -9.84 2.64
C VAL A 26 4.09 -9.75 3.86
N GLU A 27 4.29 -8.54 4.37
CA GLU A 27 5.12 -8.27 5.54
C GLU A 27 4.29 -8.29 6.83
N PRO A 28 4.77 -8.93 7.92
CA PRO A 28 4.20 -8.74 9.23
C PRO A 28 4.57 -7.34 9.78
N ILE A 29 3.64 -6.71 10.48
CA ILE A 29 3.85 -5.47 11.22
C ILE A 29 3.26 -5.60 12.63
N PHE A 30 3.70 -4.74 13.56
CA PHE A 30 3.26 -4.78 14.97
C PHE A 30 3.42 -6.17 15.61
N GLY A 31 4.62 -6.75 15.50
CA GLY A 31 4.90 -8.09 16.06
C GLY A 31 4.12 -9.23 15.38
N GLY A 32 3.57 -9.00 14.19
CA GLY A 32 2.76 -9.97 13.44
C GLY A 32 1.27 -9.84 13.66
N ALA A 33 0.81 -8.91 14.52
CA ALA A 33 -0.60 -8.67 14.77
C ALA A 33 -1.35 -8.18 13.51
N LEU A 34 -0.65 -7.46 12.62
CA LEU A 34 -1.17 -7.03 11.34
C LEU A 34 -0.20 -7.44 10.22
N LYS A 35 -0.73 -7.49 9.00
CA LYS A 35 0.03 -7.77 7.78
C LYS A 35 -0.14 -6.63 6.79
N ARG A 36 0.83 -6.41 5.91
CA ARG A 36 0.72 -5.41 4.85
C ARG A 36 1.43 -5.84 3.57
N LEU A 37 1.05 -5.23 2.46
CA LEU A 37 1.90 -5.09 1.29
C LEU A 37 2.50 -3.69 1.26
N VAL A 38 3.72 -3.58 0.75
CA VAL A 38 4.42 -2.30 0.56
C VAL A 38 4.54 -2.03 -0.93
N VAL A 39 4.04 -0.88 -1.34
CA VAL A 39 4.19 -0.34 -2.71
C VAL A 39 5.26 0.73 -2.66
N GLU A 40 6.29 0.62 -3.48
CA GLU A 40 7.29 1.68 -3.64
C GLU A 40 6.73 2.77 -4.57
N VAL A 41 6.89 4.01 -4.15
CA VAL A 41 6.36 5.20 -4.80
C VAL A 41 7.51 6.16 -5.05
N SER A 42 7.56 6.75 -6.25
CA SER A 42 8.53 7.80 -6.53
C SER A 42 8.25 9.05 -5.69
N ASP A 43 9.27 9.88 -5.45
CA ASP A 43 9.11 11.13 -4.71
C ASP A 43 8.02 12.04 -5.34
N ASP A 44 8.00 12.16 -6.67
CA ASP A 44 7.00 12.95 -7.42
C ASP A 44 5.57 12.42 -7.26
N LEU A 45 5.37 11.10 -7.43
CA LEU A 45 4.04 10.49 -7.29
C LEU A 45 3.57 10.54 -5.84
N GLY A 46 4.47 10.33 -4.88
CA GLY A 46 4.18 10.46 -3.46
C GLY A 46 3.71 11.88 -3.13
N GLN A 47 4.40 12.90 -3.62
CA GLN A 47 4.01 14.29 -3.39
C GLN A 47 2.63 14.61 -3.97
N LYS A 48 2.33 14.14 -5.20
CA LYS A 48 0.98 14.30 -5.79
C LYS A 48 -0.13 13.71 -4.92
N VAL A 49 0.12 12.56 -4.28
CA VAL A 49 -0.84 11.95 -3.36
C VAL A 49 -1.03 12.82 -2.10
N ILE A 50 0.05 13.38 -1.55
CA ILE A 50 -0.03 14.32 -0.42
C ILE A 50 -0.85 15.56 -0.79
N ASP A 51 -0.57 16.17 -1.94
CA ASP A 51 -1.23 17.39 -2.38
C ASP A 51 -2.72 17.18 -2.69
N GLN A 52 -3.09 15.97 -3.14
CA GLN A 52 -4.48 15.61 -3.43
C GLN A 52 -5.34 15.42 -2.18
N PHE A 53 -4.76 14.99 -1.06
CA PHE A 53 -5.51 14.64 0.14
C PHE A 53 -5.04 15.49 1.32
N SER A 54 -5.87 16.43 1.76
CA SER A 54 -5.50 17.45 2.77
C SER A 54 -4.97 16.93 4.10
N LYS A 55 -5.28 15.68 4.47
CA LYS A 55 -4.76 15.04 5.70
C LYS A 55 -3.56 14.15 5.46
N ALA A 56 -3.28 13.78 4.21
CA ALA A 56 -2.20 12.87 3.89
C ALA A 56 -0.86 13.48 4.26
N ARG A 57 0.04 12.64 4.76
CA ARG A 57 1.40 13.04 5.15
C ARG A 57 2.36 11.89 4.95
N PHE A 58 3.66 12.18 4.92
CA PHE A 58 4.67 11.16 5.11
C PHE A 58 4.89 10.92 6.61
N ASP A 59 4.99 9.65 7.01
CA ASP A 59 5.55 9.30 8.33
C ASP A 59 7.09 9.42 8.33
N ALA A 60 7.70 9.24 9.50
CA ALA A 60 9.16 9.33 9.66
C ALA A 60 9.96 8.30 8.84
N ARG A 61 9.30 7.25 8.32
CA ARG A 61 9.90 6.20 7.49
C ARG A 61 9.59 6.37 6.00
N GLY A 62 8.89 7.44 5.63
CA GLY A 62 8.52 7.72 4.24
C GLY A 62 7.22 7.05 3.77
N PHE A 63 6.41 6.48 4.67
CA PHE A 63 5.09 5.97 4.32
C PHE A 63 4.08 7.10 4.15
N ILE A 64 3.30 7.04 3.07
CA ILE A 64 2.14 7.87 2.85
C ILE A 64 1.03 7.38 3.78
N GLU A 65 0.63 8.21 4.72
CA GLU A 65 -0.39 7.92 5.73
C GLU A 65 -1.59 8.85 5.61
N GLU A 66 -2.64 8.59 6.40
CA GLU A 66 -3.84 9.44 6.51
C GLU A 66 -4.62 9.66 5.19
N THR A 67 -4.42 8.78 4.20
CA THR A 67 -5.20 8.78 2.96
C THR A 67 -6.63 8.24 3.17
N PRO A 68 -7.61 8.65 2.35
CA PRO A 68 -8.98 8.18 2.47
C PRO A 68 -9.09 6.65 2.38
N ALA A 69 -10.02 6.07 3.15
CA ALA A 69 -10.26 4.62 3.11
C ALA A 69 -10.64 4.12 1.71
N ALA A 70 -11.35 4.94 0.91
CA ALA A 70 -11.69 4.63 -0.47
C ALA A 70 -10.44 4.49 -1.36
N PHE A 71 -9.44 5.35 -1.17
CA PHE A 71 -8.17 5.28 -1.90
C PHE A 71 -7.42 3.99 -1.55
N LYS A 72 -7.28 3.68 -0.24
CA LYS A 72 -6.65 2.43 0.22
C LYS A 72 -7.32 1.17 -0.36
N ARG A 73 -8.66 1.17 -0.50
CA ARG A 73 -9.41 0.08 -1.14
C ARG A 73 -9.14 -0.02 -2.63
N LEU A 74 -9.08 1.11 -3.33
CA LEU A 74 -8.79 1.16 -4.76
C LEU A 74 -7.38 0.65 -5.07
N VAL A 75 -6.39 1.06 -4.27
CA VAL A 75 -5.00 0.59 -4.40
C VAL A 75 -4.94 -0.94 -4.26
N PHE A 76 -5.59 -1.50 -3.23
CA PHE A 76 -5.68 -2.96 -3.07
C PHE A 76 -6.32 -3.65 -4.28
N LYS A 77 -7.42 -3.09 -4.81
CA LYS A 77 -8.09 -3.62 -5.99
C LYS A 77 -7.14 -3.66 -7.20
N LYS A 78 -6.41 -2.56 -7.46
CA LYS A 78 -5.42 -2.49 -8.55
C LYS A 78 -4.27 -3.49 -8.33
N ILE A 79 -3.80 -3.68 -7.10
CA ILE A 79 -2.78 -4.70 -6.77
C ILE A 79 -3.29 -6.10 -7.13
N ALA A 80 -4.51 -6.45 -6.72
CA ALA A 80 -5.08 -7.77 -7.00
C ALA A 80 -5.30 -8.01 -8.49
N GLU A 81 -5.79 -7.00 -9.22
CA GLU A 81 -6.05 -7.09 -10.67
C GLU A 81 -4.75 -7.18 -11.48
N LYS A 82 -3.76 -6.33 -11.16
CA LYS A 82 -2.50 -6.23 -11.91
C LYS A 82 -1.43 -7.21 -11.43
N LYS A 83 -1.62 -7.82 -10.27
CA LYS A 83 -0.63 -8.68 -9.58
C LYS A 83 0.73 -7.97 -9.41
N SER A 84 0.69 -6.68 -9.09
CA SER A 84 1.87 -5.81 -9.04
C SER A 84 1.90 -4.95 -7.78
N LEU A 85 3.10 -4.50 -7.42
CA LEU A 85 3.38 -3.52 -6.35
C LEU A 85 4.12 -2.29 -6.90
N GLY A 86 4.04 -2.07 -8.22
CA GLY A 86 4.63 -0.91 -8.90
C GLY A 86 3.75 0.35 -8.82
N PRO A 87 4.25 1.49 -9.30
CA PRO A 87 3.57 2.78 -9.21
C PRO A 87 2.21 2.82 -9.92
N GLU A 88 1.95 1.91 -10.86
CA GLU A 88 0.69 1.81 -11.59
C GLU A 88 -0.52 1.37 -10.75
N VAL A 89 -0.30 0.99 -9.49
CA VAL A 89 -1.36 0.65 -8.53
C VAL A 89 -1.77 1.83 -7.64
N ILE A 90 -1.01 2.93 -7.68
CA ILE A 90 -1.33 4.20 -7.01
C ILE A 90 -2.31 5.02 -7.88
#